data_AF-A0A7J9NWD3-F1
#
_entry.id   AF-A0A7J9NWD3-F1
#
_cell.length_a   1.000
_cell.length_b   1.000
_cell.length_c   1.000
_cell.angle_alpha   90.00
_cell.angle_beta   90.00
_cell.angle_gamma   90.00
#
_symmetry.space_group_name_H-M   'P 1'
#
loop_
_entity.id
_entity.type
_entity.pdbx_description
1 polymer ?
#
loop_
_entity_poly.entity_id
_entity_poly.type
_entity_poly.pdbx_seq_one_letter_code
_entity_poly.pdbx_strand_id
1 'polypeptide(L)'
;MVHYRTGTYVAFNGCGTRDPTASDIKYFNLLKAWDSNKNFDFNMKNSHAKTSQVKDSSSLKTLQDRLVLRMKKSKNMLVIVSKKSKENRGLLSFEIEKAIGLKMPIIMAYSGMEEISDIQKLSKLWPKSLKESIGSKTVKTIHIPFKREFIGKAVEKYHVRKMPRNYITILKI
;
A
#
# COMPACT_ATOMS: atom_id res chain seq x y z
N MET A 1 13.64 21.15 11.08
CA MET A 1 14.20 19.82 10.75
C MET A 1 13.41 19.18 9.62
N VAL A 2 14.02 18.99 8.46
CA VAL A 2 13.42 18.19 7.37
C VAL A 2 13.39 16.74 7.83
N HIS A 3 12.21 16.21 8.18
CA HIS A 3 12.06 14.79 8.47
C HIS A 3 12.29 14.01 7.17
N TYR A 4 13.44 13.33 7.06
CA TYR A 4 13.74 12.49 5.90
C TYR A 4 12.71 11.35 5.84
N ARG A 5 11.88 11.38 4.80
CA ARG A 5 10.94 10.31 4.47
C ARG A 5 11.74 9.23 3.74
N THR A 6 11.98 8.10 4.40
CA THR A 6 12.89 7.06 3.88
C THR A 6 12.19 5.72 3.64
N GLY A 7 11.16 5.39 4.43
CA GLY A 7 10.53 4.07 4.37
C GLY A 7 9.35 3.95 3.39
N THR A 8 8.91 2.73 3.15
CA THR A 8 7.70 2.43 2.36
C THR A 8 6.55 2.06 3.29
N TYR A 9 5.45 2.81 3.26
CA TYR A 9 4.26 2.45 4.03
C TYR A 9 3.51 1.31 3.34
N VAL A 10 3.39 0.14 3.97
CA VAL A 10 2.70 -1.01 3.36
C VAL A 10 1.30 -1.13 3.93
N ALA A 11 0.28 -1.18 3.07
CA ALA A 11 -1.12 -1.38 3.43
C ALA A 11 -1.72 -2.59 2.70
N PHE A 12 -2.65 -3.31 3.33
CA PHE A 12 -3.31 -4.47 2.74
C PHE A 12 -4.68 -4.74 3.41
N ASN A 13 -5.50 -5.60 2.81
CA ASN A 13 -6.76 -6.00 3.43
C ASN A 13 -6.51 -7.05 4.53
N GLY A 14 -6.66 -6.65 5.80
CA GLY A 14 -6.49 -7.53 6.95
C GLY A 14 -7.66 -8.48 7.22
N CYS A 15 -8.77 -8.37 6.48
CA CYS A 15 -10.02 -9.16 6.59
C CYS A 15 -10.65 -9.29 7.99
N GLY A 16 -10.13 -8.62 9.03
CA GLY A 16 -10.61 -8.71 10.41
C GLY A 16 -10.37 -10.07 11.09
N THR A 17 -9.55 -10.93 10.49
CA THR A 17 -9.34 -12.32 10.91
C THR A 17 -7.89 -12.56 11.32
N ARG A 18 -7.69 -13.44 12.31
CA ARG A 18 -6.36 -13.94 12.72
C ARG A 18 -5.87 -15.08 11.83
N ASP A 19 -6.73 -15.62 10.96
CA ASP A 19 -6.34 -16.64 10.00
C ASP A 19 -5.46 -16.02 8.90
N PRO A 20 -4.17 -16.43 8.81
CA PRO A 20 -3.24 -15.86 7.86
C PRO A 20 -3.51 -16.28 6.40
N THR A 21 -4.36 -17.28 6.19
CA THR A 21 -4.80 -17.75 4.87
C THR A 21 -6.08 -17.03 4.41
N ALA A 22 -6.86 -16.51 5.36
CA ALA A 22 -8.09 -15.78 5.09
C ALA A 22 -7.84 -14.32 4.66
N SER A 23 -6.64 -13.76 4.87
CA SER A 23 -6.30 -12.36 4.55
C SER A 23 -5.05 -12.21 3.67
N ASP A 24 -4.75 -10.97 3.26
CA ASP A 24 -3.54 -10.65 2.48
C ASP A 24 -2.26 -10.65 3.33
N ILE A 25 -2.33 -11.06 4.61
CA ILE A 25 -1.21 -11.04 5.55
C ILE A 25 -0.05 -11.96 5.13
N LYS A 26 -0.32 -13.02 4.33
CA LYS A 26 0.75 -13.86 3.78
C LYS A 26 1.70 -13.08 2.86
N TYR A 27 1.16 -12.18 2.04
CA TYR A 27 1.94 -11.31 1.16
C TYR A 27 2.70 -10.27 1.99
N PHE A 28 2.08 -9.77 3.05
CA PHE A 28 2.74 -8.89 3.99
C PHE A 28 3.92 -9.57 4.73
N ASN A 29 3.76 -10.81 5.16
CA ASN A 29 4.83 -11.60 5.77
C ASN A 29 5.95 -11.92 4.76
N LEU A 30 5.61 -12.13 3.49
CA LEU A 30 6.60 -12.28 2.43
C LEU A 30 7.40 -10.98 2.21
N LEU A 31 6.76 -9.81 2.24
CA LEU A 31 7.47 -8.53 2.21
C LEU A 31 8.41 -8.36 3.40
N LYS A 32 8.00 -8.77 4.62
CA LYS A 32 8.90 -8.78 5.79
C LYS A 32 10.11 -9.68 5.58
N ALA A 33 9.91 -10.87 5.03
CA ALA A 33 11.00 -11.80 4.77
C ALA A 33 12.00 -11.22 3.76
N TRP A 34 11.50 -10.50 2.74
CA TRP A 34 12.37 -9.77 1.81
C TRP A 34 13.07 -8.58 2.48
N ASP A 35 12.38 -7.78 3.29
CA ASP A 35 12.94 -6.64 4.06
C ASP A 35 14.09 -7.06 4.99
N SER A 36 13.97 -8.24 5.62
CA SER A 36 15.02 -8.81 6.48
C SER A 36 16.23 -9.33 5.69
N ASN A 37 16.13 -9.46 4.37
CA ASN A 37 17.23 -9.90 3.53
C ASN A 37 18.10 -8.68 3.17
N LYS A 38 19.38 -8.70 3.58
CA LYS A 38 20.35 -7.61 3.34
C LYS A 38 20.53 -7.25 1.86
N ASN A 39 20.18 -8.15 0.94
CA ASN A 39 20.25 -7.94 -0.50
C ASN A 39 18.96 -7.32 -1.09
N PHE A 40 18.05 -6.84 -0.25
CA PHE A 40 16.86 -6.11 -0.66
C PHE A 40 16.76 -4.84 0.18
N ASP A 41 17.17 -3.70 -0.39
CA ASP A 41 17.04 -2.39 0.27
C ASP A 41 15.58 -1.92 0.23
N PHE A 42 14.76 -2.59 1.02
CA PHE A 42 13.41 -2.21 1.36
C PHE A 42 13.45 -1.75 2.81
N ASN A 43 12.83 -0.60 3.08
CA ASN A 43 12.70 -0.08 4.44
C ASN A 43 11.20 -0.05 4.76
N MET A 44 10.65 -1.23 5.03
CA MET A 44 9.23 -1.39 5.25
C MET A 44 8.79 -0.70 6.54
N LYS A 45 7.89 0.28 6.44
CA LYS A 45 7.14 0.81 7.57
C LYS A 45 5.84 0.05 7.70
N ASN A 46 5.86 -0.92 8.60
CA ASN A 46 4.74 -1.78 8.94
C ASN A 46 3.54 -0.96 9.48
N SER A 47 2.43 -0.90 8.74
CA SER A 47 1.17 -0.31 9.21
C SER A 47 0.44 -1.20 10.23
N HIS A 48 0.63 -2.52 10.15
CA HIS A 48 -0.14 -3.54 10.87
C HIS A 48 0.52 -4.13 12.12
N ALA A 49 1.60 -3.54 12.64
CA ALA A 49 2.37 -4.13 13.74
C ALA A 49 1.56 -4.44 15.03
N LYS A 50 0.37 -3.85 15.22
CA LYS A 50 -0.50 -4.07 16.40
C LYS A 50 -1.99 -3.72 16.11
N THR A 51 -2.63 -4.29 15.09
CA THR A 51 -3.99 -3.86 14.65
C THR A 51 -5.11 -4.88 14.90
N SER A 52 -4.81 -6.01 15.54
CA SER A 52 -5.80 -7.05 15.80
C SER A 52 -6.67 -6.67 17.01
N GLN A 53 -7.88 -6.16 16.72
CA GLN A 53 -8.95 -5.75 17.65
C GLN A 53 -8.75 -4.40 18.35
N VAL A 54 -9.30 -3.35 17.73
CA VAL A 54 -9.61 -2.09 18.40
C VAL A 54 -11.12 -2.10 18.64
N LYS A 55 -11.53 -2.23 19.91
CA LYS A 55 -12.96 -2.28 20.31
C LYS A 55 -13.50 -0.93 20.77
N ASP A 56 -12.64 0.06 21.07
CA ASP A 56 -13.04 1.37 21.60
C ASP A 56 -12.74 2.54 20.65
N SER A 57 -13.56 3.59 20.71
CA SER A 57 -13.41 4.80 19.87
C SER A 57 -12.14 5.60 20.17
N SER A 58 -11.72 5.66 21.43
CA SER A 58 -10.47 6.31 21.88
C SER A 58 -9.23 5.55 21.39
N SER A 59 -9.30 4.21 21.35
CA SER A 59 -8.23 3.37 20.81
C SER A 59 -8.18 3.41 19.28
N LEU A 60 -9.30 3.67 18.61
CA LEU A 60 -9.35 3.88 17.15
C LEU A 60 -8.65 5.16 16.72
N LYS A 61 -8.92 6.29 17.40
CA LYS A 61 -8.25 7.56 17.10
C LYS A 61 -6.75 7.48 17.33
N THR A 62 -6.35 6.90 18.47
CA THR A 62 -4.94 6.65 18.79
C THR A 62 -4.25 5.78 17.73
N LEU A 63 -4.95 4.74 17.23
CA LEU A 63 -4.44 3.91 16.15
C LEU A 63 -4.27 4.72 14.85
N GLN A 64 -5.30 5.47 14.45
CA GLN A 64 -5.26 6.32 13.26
C GLN A 64 -4.11 7.33 13.30
N ASP A 65 -3.89 7.98 14.44
CA ASP A 65 -2.79 8.93 14.63
C ASP A 65 -1.42 8.26 14.44
N ARG A 66 -1.25 7.03 14.97
CA ARG A 66 -0.02 6.24 14.76
C ARG A 66 0.18 5.89 13.28
N LEU A 67 -0.89 5.53 12.56
CA LEU A 67 -0.80 5.24 11.12
C LEU A 67 -0.36 6.48 10.34
N VAL A 68 -0.95 7.64 10.63
CA VAL A 68 -0.58 8.92 10.00
C VAL A 68 0.87 9.30 10.31
N LEU A 69 1.34 9.12 11.55
CA LEU A 69 2.74 9.36 11.91
C LEU A 69 3.70 8.46 11.14
N ARG A 70 3.33 7.19 10.91
CA ARG A 70 4.11 6.27 10.06
C ARG A 70 4.13 6.72 8.61
N MET A 71 2.98 7.11 8.04
CA MET A 71 2.92 7.63 6.66
C MET A 71 3.76 8.89 6.47
N LYS A 72 3.75 9.80 7.46
CA LYS A 72 4.58 11.02 7.45
C LYS A 72 6.09 10.71 7.43
N LYS A 73 6.51 9.54 7.90
CA LYS A 73 7.91 9.06 7.83
C LYS A 73 8.21 8.21 6.58
N SER A 74 7.19 7.89 5.78
CA SER A 74 7.32 7.05 4.57
C SER A 74 7.37 7.89 3.31
N LYS A 75 8.19 7.52 2.33
CA LYS A 75 8.38 8.22 1.04
C LYS A 75 7.35 7.85 -0.02
N ASN A 76 6.69 6.70 0.12
CA ASN A 76 5.65 6.18 -0.75
C ASN A 76 4.73 5.22 0.04
N MET A 77 3.63 4.81 -0.60
CA MET A 77 2.73 3.77 -0.08
C MET A 77 2.73 2.59 -1.05
N LEU A 78 2.78 1.37 -0.53
CA LEU A 78 2.61 0.12 -1.25
C LEU A 78 1.32 -0.55 -0.76
N VAL A 79 0.35 -0.74 -1.64
CA VAL A 79 -0.90 -1.44 -1.38
C VAL A 79 -0.85 -2.81 -2.02
N ILE A 80 -1.04 -3.85 -1.21
CA ILE A 80 -1.18 -5.22 -1.70
C ILE A 80 -2.62 -5.42 -2.18
N VAL A 81 -2.78 -5.87 -3.42
CA VAL A 81 -4.07 -6.09 -4.05
C VAL A 81 -4.19 -7.55 -4.45
N SER A 82 -5.15 -8.25 -3.85
CA SER A 82 -5.54 -9.60 -4.18
C SER A 82 -7.00 -9.65 -4.61
N LYS A 83 -7.48 -10.85 -4.99
CA LYS A 83 -8.89 -11.10 -5.28
C LYS A 83 -9.81 -10.72 -4.11
N LYS A 84 -9.30 -10.74 -2.87
CA LYS A 84 -10.05 -10.43 -1.64
C LYS A 84 -10.01 -8.94 -1.26
N SER A 85 -9.18 -8.11 -1.90
CA SER A 85 -9.02 -6.70 -1.51
C SER A 85 -10.22 -5.80 -1.84
N LYS A 86 -11.18 -6.29 -2.65
CA LYS A 86 -12.45 -5.59 -2.93
C LYS A 86 -13.31 -5.43 -1.66
N GLU A 87 -13.19 -6.37 -0.73
CA GLU A 87 -13.92 -6.32 0.53
C GLU A 87 -13.28 -5.26 1.43
N ASN A 88 -13.81 -4.04 1.41
CA ASN A 88 -13.32 -2.89 2.19
C ASN A 88 -13.45 -3.13 3.70
N ARG A 89 -12.64 -4.03 4.26
CA ARG A 89 -12.65 -4.42 5.67
C ARG A 89 -11.50 -3.69 6.38
N GLY A 90 -11.84 -2.81 7.32
CA GLY A 90 -10.88 -2.12 8.20
C GLY A 90 -10.48 -0.72 7.74
N LEU A 91 -9.23 -0.34 8.00
CA LEU A 91 -8.73 1.04 7.85
C LEU A 91 -8.13 1.36 6.47
N LEU A 92 -8.14 0.43 5.51
CA LEU A 92 -7.50 0.63 4.21
C LEU A 92 -8.01 1.88 3.48
N SER A 93 -9.32 2.13 3.50
CA SER A 93 -9.88 3.35 2.90
C SER A 93 -9.35 4.62 3.56
N PHE A 94 -9.34 4.66 4.90
CA PHE A 94 -8.75 5.76 5.67
C PHE A 94 -7.27 5.94 5.34
N GLU A 95 -6.50 4.85 5.22
CA GLU A 95 -5.07 4.93 4.92
C GLU A 95 -4.82 5.52 3.53
N ILE A 96 -5.60 5.11 2.53
CA ILE A 96 -5.54 5.64 1.16
C ILE A 96 -5.88 7.13 1.15
N GLU A 97 -6.97 7.54 1.79
CA GLU A 97 -7.36 8.96 1.90
C GLU A 97 -6.25 9.81 2.53
N LYS A 98 -5.62 9.32 3.61
CA LYS A 98 -4.49 10.02 4.23
C LYS A 98 -3.25 10.07 3.34
N ALA A 99 -2.95 8.99 2.61
CA ALA A 99 -1.84 8.98 1.65
C ALA A 99 -2.04 9.99 0.51
N ILE A 100 -3.28 10.14 0.02
CA ILE A 100 -3.68 11.15 -0.97
C ILE A 100 -3.46 12.56 -0.42
N GLY A 101 -3.96 12.84 0.79
CA GLY A 101 -3.75 14.13 1.46
C GLY A 101 -2.27 14.45 1.70
N LEU A 102 -1.43 13.43 1.92
CA LEU A 102 0.02 13.54 2.05
C LEU A 102 0.78 13.59 0.71
N LYS A 103 0.04 13.64 -0.43
CA LYS A 103 0.57 13.67 -1.81
C LYS A 103 1.58 12.57 -2.09
N MET A 104 1.32 11.36 -1.58
CA MET A 104 2.20 10.21 -1.75
C MET A 104 1.89 9.45 -3.04
N PRO A 105 2.90 8.92 -3.76
CA PRO A 105 2.62 7.95 -4.81
C PRO A 105 2.14 6.64 -4.18
N ILE A 106 1.10 6.05 -4.76
CA ILE A 106 0.55 4.76 -4.33
C ILE A 106 0.96 3.68 -5.33
N ILE A 107 1.73 2.71 -4.86
CA ILE A 107 2.17 1.55 -5.63
C ILE A 107 1.18 0.42 -5.35
N MET A 108 0.49 -0.05 -6.37
CA MET A 108 -0.50 -1.11 -6.36
C MET A 108 0.17 -2.42 -6.81
N ALA A 109 0.40 -3.34 -5.87
CA ALA A 109 1.04 -4.63 -6.15
C ALA A 109 0.01 -5.76 -6.20
N TYR A 110 -0.24 -6.28 -7.41
CA TYR A 110 -1.26 -7.28 -7.65
C TYR A 110 -0.74 -8.71 -7.45
N SER A 111 -1.32 -9.43 -6.51
CA SER A 111 -0.92 -10.81 -6.22
C SER A 111 -1.44 -11.80 -7.26
N GLY A 112 -0.62 -12.78 -7.65
CA GLY A 112 -1.03 -13.86 -8.57
C GLY A 112 -1.15 -13.42 -10.03
N MET A 113 -0.43 -12.35 -10.40
CA MET A 113 -0.38 -11.81 -11.77
C MET A 113 1.07 -11.79 -12.22
N GLU A 114 1.35 -12.28 -13.42
CA GLU A 114 2.69 -12.25 -14.01
C GLU A 114 3.03 -10.85 -14.55
N GLU A 115 2.04 -10.19 -15.13
CA GLU A 115 2.13 -8.87 -15.74
C GLU A 115 0.84 -8.07 -15.54
N ILE A 116 0.92 -6.75 -15.77
CA ILE A 116 -0.23 -5.86 -15.75
C ILE A 116 -0.53 -5.42 -17.17
N SER A 117 -1.55 -6.02 -17.77
CA SER A 117 -1.97 -5.75 -19.15
C SER A 117 -3.28 -4.95 -19.22
N ASP A 118 -4.27 -5.28 -18.39
CA ASP A 118 -5.61 -4.68 -18.43
C ASP A 118 -5.99 -3.99 -17.11
N ILE A 119 -5.74 -2.68 -17.06
CA ILE A 119 -6.04 -1.88 -15.88
C ILE A 119 -7.55 -1.75 -15.62
N GLN A 120 -8.37 -1.80 -16.67
CA GLN A 120 -9.82 -1.65 -16.56
C GLN A 120 -10.41 -2.88 -15.86
N LYS A 121 -9.96 -4.09 -16.20
CA LYS A 121 -10.35 -5.31 -15.49
C LYS A 121 -9.91 -5.27 -14.02
N LEU A 122 -8.70 -4.79 -13.76
CA LEU A 122 -8.17 -4.67 -12.40
C LEU A 122 -8.89 -3.62 -11.55
N SER A 123 -9.56 -2.64 -12.17
CA SER A 123 -10.37 -1.66 -11.45
C SER A 123 -11.50 -2.26 -10.62
N LYS A 124 -11.91 -3.51 -10.92
CA LYS A 124 -12.89 -4.27 -10.14
C LYS A 124 -12.38 -4.71 -8.76
N LEU A 125 -11.05 -4.75 -8.59
CA LEU A 125 -10.37 -5.13 -7.34
C LEU A 125 -10.07 -3.94 -6.44
N TRP A 126 -10.22 -2.71 -6.94
CA TRP A 126 -9.84 -1.52 -6.19
C TRP A 126 -10.87 -1.22 -5.08
N PRO A 127 -10.42 -0.82 -3.89
CA PRO A 127 -11.30 -0.21 -2.90
C PRO A 127 -12.03 0.99 -3.49
N LYS A 128 -13.27 1.24 -3.03
CA LYS A 128 -14.14 2.30 -3.54
C LYS A 128 -13.46 3.67 -3.53
N SER A 129 -12.86 4.07 -2.41
CA SER A 129 -12.17 5.36 -2.26
C SER A 129 -11.03 5.54 -3.26
N LEU A 130 -10.28 4.47 -3.54
CA LEU A 130 -9.20 4.50 -4.51
C LEU A 130 -9.74 4.63 -5.94
N LYS A 131 -10.81 3.89 -6.27
CA LYS A 131 -11.44 3.97 -7.59
C LYS A 131 -11.95 5.39 -7.89
N GLU A 132 -12.59 6.02 -6.91
CA GLU A 132 -13.04 7.41 -7.00
C GLU A 132 -11.87 8.38 -7.14
N SER A 133 -10.78 8.18 -6.38
CA SER A 133 -9.60 9.03 -6.42
C SER A 133 -8.83 8.93 -7.75
N ILE A 134 -8.72 7.72 -8.31
CA ILE A 134 -8.13 7.50 -9.64
C ILE A 134 -9.02 8.14 -10.71
N GLY A 135 -10.34 7.92 -10.65
CA GLY A 135 -11.29 8.48 -11.62
C GLY A 135 -11.31 10.02 -11.63
N SER A 136 -11.21 10.63 -10.45
CA SER A 136 -11.12 12.09 -10.27
C SER A 136 -9.72 12.67 -10.53
N LYS A 137 -8.72 11.84 -10.88
CA LYS A 137 -7.34 12.27 -11.10
C LYS A 137 -6.77 13.05 -9.90
N THR A 138 -7.07 12.60 -8.68
CA THR A 138 -6.55 13.21 -7.43
C THR A 138 -5.35 12.46 -6.86
N VAL A 139 -5.12 11.23 -7.32
CA VAL A 139 -4.00 10.38 -6.89
C VAL A 139 -3.23 9.84 -8.09
N LYS A 140 -1.90 9.72 -7.94
CA LYS A 140 -1.09 9.03 -8.93
C LYS A 140 -0.72 7.63 -8.46
N THR A 141 -1.05 6.63 -9.26
CA THR A 141 -0.86 5.21 -8.96
C THR A 141 0.11 4.54 -9.91
N ILE A 142 0.85 3.58 -9.35
CA ILE A 142 1.80 2.74 -10.08
C ILE A 142 1.36 1.30 -9.94
N HIS A 143 1.09 0.62 -11.05
CA HIS A 143 0.54 -0.73 -11.07
C HIS A 143 1.63 -1.73 -11.46
N ILE A 144 1.83 -2.73 -10.61
CA ILE A 144 2.86 -3.76 -10.75
C ILE A 144 2.35 -5.14 -10.37
N PRO A 145 2.91 -6.22 -10.95
CA PRO A 145 2.74 -7.55 -10.36
C PRO A 145 3.43 -7.59 -8.98
N PHE A 146 2.90 -8.40 -8.06
CA PHE A 146 3.52 -8.65 -6.76
C PHE A 146 4.76 -9.54 -6.95
N LYS A 147 5.87 -8.93 -7.34
CA LYS A 147 7.17 -9.57 -7.56
C LYS A 147 8.28 -8.72 -6.96
N ARG A 148 9.29 -9.37 -6.38
CA ARG A 148 10.38 -8.70 -5.66
C ARG A 148 11.07 -7.62 -6.50
N GLU A 149 11.40 -7.94 -7.75
CA GLU A 149 12.04 -7.03 -8.71
C GLU A 149 11.17 -5.79 -9.01
N PHE A 150 9.88 -5.99 -9.26
CA PHE A 150 8.93 -4.91 -9.57
C PHE A 150 8.70 -4.01 -8.36
N ILE A 151 8.56 -4.60 -7.18
CA ILE A 151 8.38 -3.86 -5.94
C ILE A 151 9.64 -3.06 -5.63
N GLY A 152 10.83 -3.67 -5.70
CA GLY A 152 12.11 -2.99 -5.49
C GLY A 152 12.29 -1.78 -6.43
N LYS A 153 12.13 -2.00 -7.74
CA LYS A 153 12.26 -0.93 -8.74
C LYS A 153 11.21 0.18 -8.53
N ALA A 154 9.97 -0.18 -8.18
CA ALA A 154 8.91 0.80 -7.96
C ALA A 154 9.16 1.68 -6.72
N VAL A 155 9.55 1.07 -5.59
CA VAL A 155 9.72 1.79 -4.31
C VAL A 155 10.99 2.63 -4.29
N GLU A 156 11.99 2.27 -5.07
CA GLU A 156 13.17 3.08 -5.33
C GLU A 156 12.83 4.26 -6.26
N LYS A 157 12.17 3.99 -7.39
CA LYS A 157 11.89 4.99 -8.42
C LYS A 157 10.85 6.03 -8.02
N TYR A 158 9.80 5.63 -7.30
CA TYR A 158 8.66 6.49 -7.00
C TYR A 158 8.59 6.82 -5.51
N HIS A 159 8.68 8.12 -5.24
CA HIS A 159 8.59 8.68 -3.90
C HIS A 159 8.03 10.10 -3.97
N VAL A 160 7.73 10.72 -2.84
CA VAL A 160 7.10 12.06 -2.77
C VAL A 160 7.84 13.18 -3.51
N ARG A 161 9.15 13.03 -3.78
CA ARG A 161 9.94 13.95 -4.62
C ARG A 161 10.06 13.57 -6.10
N LYS A 162 9.58 12.38 -6.49
CA LYS A 162 9.69 11.78 -7.83
C LYS A 162 8.40 11.01 -8.10
N MET A 163 7.36 11.78 -8.38
CA MET A 163 6.03 11.25 -8.71
C MET A 163 6.02 10.70 -10.14
N PRO A 164 5.17 9.71 -10.45
CA PRO A 164 4.91 9.33 -11.83
C PRO A 164 4.37 10.52 -12.64
N ARG A 165 4.58 10.51 -13.96
CA ARG A 165 4.07 11.55 -14.87
C ARG A 165 2.55 11.48 -14.95
N ASN A 166 2.03 10.28 -15.23
CA ASN A 166 0.60 10.01 -15.41
C ASN A 166 -0.09 9.64 -14.09
N TYR A 167 -1.40 9.83 -14.04
CA TYR A 167 -2.25 9.41 -12.91
C TYR A 167 -2.32 7.89 -12.77
N ILE A 168 -2.27 7.16 -13.88
CA ILE A 168 -2.14 5.71 -13.93
C ILE A 168 -0.84 5.40 -14.65
N THR A 169 0.06 4.68 -13.99
CA THR A 169 1.34 4.24 -14.56
C THR A 169 1.45 2.74 -14.41
N ILE A 170 1.72 2.01 -15.50
CA ILE A 170 2.11 0.60 -15.44
C ILE A 170 3.63 0.54 -15.51
N LEU A 171 4.28 -0.01 -14.49
CA LEU A 171 5.73 -0.18 -14.51
C LEU A 171 6.05 -1.52 -15.18
N LYS A 172 6.84 -1.45 -16.25
CA LYS A 172 7.45 -2.60 -16.93
C LYS A 172 8.94 -2.67 -16.59
N ILE A 173 9.51 -3.86 -16.56
CA ILE A 173 10.93 -4.10 -16.32
C ILE A 173 11.56 -4.64 -17.59
#